data_AF-A0A437KQE9-F1
#
_entry.id   AF-A0A437KQE9-F1
#
_cell.length_a   1.000
_cell.length_b   1.000
_cell.length_c   1.000
_cell.angle_alpha   90.00
_cell.angle_beta   90.00
_cell.angle_gamma   90.00
#
_symmetry.space_group_name_H-M   'P 1'
#
loop_
_entity.id
_entity.type
_entity.pdbx_description
1 polymer ?
#
loop_
_entity_poly.entity_id
_entity_poly.type
_entity_poly.pdbx_seq_one_letter_code
_entity_poly.pdbx_strand_id
1 'polypeptide(L)'
;MELKIFYAFLAVFFIAGSFVEYTLTYKKHQNYYKIKDTFSSIKLMLAGLVFDMGMKILTIYGLIKLSAYALFNLGYDWWSWILCFVIWDFCFYCKHYTEHNVRFMWAIHVNHHSSPHMNLSTSLRSGVFKGIYRYFFYIPIIFLGFPLEMLIIIYGIGKLWAFFSHSQKLGNWGVLEKFLITPLHHAVHHSCNEQNLNKNFGETLIIWDKLFGSFQKNKGNLIYGIHEEVDHSSFYKTVMHEFENMANDVKNAKNSKERLLYIFGKPGWNK
;
A
#
# COMPACT_ATOMS: atom_id res chain seq x y z
N MET A 1 -15.26 -22.46 6.12
CA MET A 1 -14.72 -23.13 4.91
C MET A 1 -14.46 -22.11 3.80
N GLU A 2 -15.38 -21.17 3.58
CA GLU A 2 -15.33 -20.15 2.52
C GLU A 2 -14.14 -19.18 2.59
N LEU A 3 -13.79 -18.68 3.78
CA LEU A 3 -12.68 -17.73 3.90
C LEU A 3 -11.30 -18.35 3.59
N LYS A 4 -11.09 -19.63 3.93
CA LYS A 4 -9.86 -20.37 3.58
C LYS A 4 -9.76 -20.55 2.05
N ILE A 5 -10.88 -20.86 1.41
CA ILE A 5 -10.96 -20.98 -0.06
C ILE A 5 -10.67 -19.63 -0.70
N PHE A 6 -11.22 -18.53 -0.18
CA PHE A 6 -10.95 -17.19 -0.67
C PHE A 6 -9.45 -16.83 -0.59
N TYR A 7 -8.80 -17.06 0.56
CA TYR A 7 -7.36 -16.80 0.68
C TYR A 7 -6.51 -17.72 -0.20
N ALA A 8 -6.89 -18.99 -0.36
CA ALA A 8 -6.23 -19.90 -1.28
C ALA A 8 -6.36 -19.42 -2.73
N PHE A 9 -7.54 -18.95 -3.12
CA PHE A 9 -7.79 -18.34 -4.42
C PHE A 9 -6.89 -17.11 -4.64
N LEU A 10 -6.81 -16.19 -3.67
CA LEU A 10 -5.93 -15.01 -3.76
C LEU A 10 -4.46 -15.41 -3.94
N ALA A 11 -3.98 -16.41 -3.19
CA ALA A 11 -2.61 -16.89 -3.30
C ALA A 11 -2.33 -17.48 -4.69
N VAL A 12 -3.20 -18.35 -5.19
CA VAL A 12 -3.10 -18.93 -6.53
C VAL A 12 -3.14 -17.83 -7.60
N PHE A 13 -4.04 -16.85 -7.44
CA PHE A 13 -4.19 -15.74 -8.35
C PHE A 13 -2.92 -14.88 -8.45
N PHE A 14 -2.33 -14.51 -7.32
CA PHE A 14 -1.10 -13.72 -7.30
C PHE A 14 0.10 -14.48 -7.87
N ILE A 15 0.22 -15.77 -7.58
CA ILE A 15 1.28 -16.63 -8.13
C ILE A 15 1.11 -16.76 -9.64
N ALA A 16 -0.08 -17.14 -10.11
CA ALA A 16 -0.37 -17.33 -11.52
C ALA A 16 -0.19 -16.02 -12.31
N GLY A 17 -0.73 -14.91 -11.82
CA GLY A 17 -0.58 -13.60 -12.45
C GLY A 17 0.88 -13.16 -12.55
N SER A 18 1.66 -13.33 -11.48
CA SER A 18 3.09 -13.01 -11.49
C SER A 18 3.87 -13.90 -12.46
N PHE A 19 3.56 -15.20 -12.53
CA PHE A 19 4.19 -16.14 -13.47
C PHE A 19 3.86 -15.82 -14.93
N VAL A 20 2.61 -15.44 -15.21
CA VAL A 20 2.18 -15.01 -16.54
C VAL A 20 2.91 -13.73 -16.96
N GLU A 21 2.94 -12.69 -16.13
CA GLU A 21 3.67 -11.45 -16.45
C GLU A 21 5.17 -11.71 -16.62
N TYR A 22 5.78 -12.50 -15.72
CA TYR A 22 7.18 -12.91 -15.85
C TYR A 22 7.45 -13.57 -17.20
N THR A 23 6.64 -14.55 -17.60
CA THR A 23 6.81 -15.25 -18.88
C THR A 23 6.67 -14.30 -20.07
N LEU A 24 5.69 -13.38 -20.04
CA LEU A 24 5.45 -12.42 -21.12
C LEU A 24 6.55 -11.37 -21.24
N THR A 25 7.13 -10.93 -20.12
CA THR A 25 8.22 -9.96 -20.08
C THR A 25 9.55 -10.61 -20.49
N TYR A 26 9.81 -11.84 -20.02
CA TYR A 26 10.97 -12.65 -20.42
C TYR A 26 11.02 -12.88 -21.94
N LYS A 27 9.90 -13.30 -22.55
CA LYS A 27 9.79 -13.50 -24.01
C LYS A 27 10.03 -12.23 -24.83
N LYS A 28 9.79 -11.05 -24.24
CA LYS A 28 10.04 -9.75 -24.88
C LYS A 28 11.36 -9.10 -24.46
N HIS A 29 12.24 -9.84 -23.77
CA HIS A 29 13.51 -9.35 -23.23
C HIS A 29 13.37 -8.09 -22.36
N GLN A 30 12.23 -7.94 -21.68
CA GLN A 30 11.98 -6.85 -20.75
C GLN A 30 12.52 -7.22 -19.38
N ASN A 31 13.52 -6.49 -18.89
CA ASN A 31 14.21 -6.77 -17.63
C ASN A 31 13.44 -6.30 -16.38
N TYR A 32 12.12 -6.48 -16.35
CA TYR A 32 11.26 -6.00 -15.25
C TYR A 32 11.38 -6.84 -13.97
N TYR A 33 11.77 -8.11 -14.10
CA TYR A 33 11.96 -9.02 -12.97
C TYR A 33 13.43 -9.29 -12.72
N LYS A 34 13.84 -9.21 -11.45
CA LYS A 34 15.11 -9.75 -10.97
C LYS A 34 14.85 -10.71 -9.83
N ILE A 35 15.38 -11.93 -9.95
CA ILE A 35 15.16 -13.03 -9.00
C ILE A 35 15.44 -12.58 -7.55
N LYS A 36 16.56 -11.89 -7.31
CA LYS A 36 16.93 -11.41 -5.98
C LYS A 36 15.87 -10.46 -5.39
N ASP A 37 15.37 -9.51 -6.17
CA ASP A 37 14.35 -8.56 -5.70
C ASP A 37 12.99 -9.24 -5.48
N THR A 38 12.60 -10.17 -6.36
CA THR A 38 11.38 -10.98 -6.19
C THR A 38 11.45 -11.79 -4.89
N PHE A 39 12.59 -12.41 -4.57
CA PHE A 39 12.77 -13.10 -3.29
C PHE A 39 12.68 -12.14 -2.10
N SER A 40 13.24 -10.92 -2.19
CA SER A 40 13.10 -9.91 -1.15
C SER A 40 11.64 -9.50 -0.94
N SER A 41 10.86 -9.34 -2.02
CA SER A 41 9.41 -9.07 -1.95
C SER A 41 8.64 -10.20 -1.28
N ILE A 42 8.96 -11.47 -1.57
CA ILE A 42 8.35 -12.63 -0.90
C ILE A 42 8.72 -12.67 0.59
N LYS A 43 9.98 -12.42 0.97
CA LYS A 43 10.39 -12.38 2.38
C LYS A 43 9.63 -11.31 3.16
N LEU A 44 9.48 -10.12 2.58
CA LEU A 44 8.72 -9.02 3.17
C LEU A 44 7.22 -9.37 3.29
N MET A 45 6.64 -9.99 2.27
CA MET A 45 5.27 -10.50 2.31
C MET A 45 5.07 -11.48 3.47
N LEU A 46 5.94 -12.48 3.60
CA LEU A 46 5.83 -13.51 4.64
C LEU A 46 5.99 -12.93 6.03
N ALA A 47 6.99 -12.08 6.25
CA ALA A 47 7.21 -11.41 7.53
C ALA A 47 6.04 -10.49 7.90
N GLY A 48 5.55 -9.71 6.93
CA GLY A 48 4.36 -8.88 7.11
C GLY A 48 3.12 -9.72 7.42
N LEU A 49 2.92 -10.85 6.77
CA LEU A 49 1.81 -11.76 7.05
C LEU A 49 1.86 -12.31 8.48
N VAL A 50 3.03 -12.75 8.95
CA VAL A 50 3.21 -13.26 10.32
C VAL A 50 2.93 -12.16 11.35
N PHE A 51 3.50 -10.97 11.18
CA PHE A 51 3.25 -9.84 12.07
C PHE A 51 1.77 -9.44 12.07
N ASP A 52 1.17 -9.35 10.89
CA ASP A 52 -0.21 -8.96 10.70
C ASP A 52 -1.20 -10.01 11.24
N MET A 53 -0.88 -11.30 11.26
CA MET A 53 -1.71 -12.32 11.91
C MET A 53 -1.88 -12.03 13.41
N GLY A 54 -0.82 -11.60 14.10
CA GLY A 54 -0.89 -11.18 15.50
C GLY A 54 -1.78 -9.93 15.68
N MET A 55 -1.60 -8.93 14.81
CA MET A 55 -2.40 -7.69 14.85
C MET A 55 -3.86 -7.90 14.45
N LYS A 56 -4.15 -8.86 13.56
CA LYS A 56 -5.51 -9.16 13.09
C LYS A 56 -6.43 -9.60 14.19
N ILE A 57 -5.96 -10.43 15.13
CA ILE A 57 -6.80 -10.91 16.24
C ILE A 57 -7.27 -9.72 17.08
N LEU A 58 -6.31 -8.87 17.49
CA LEU A 58 -6.59 -7.65 18.27
C LEU A 58 -7.53 -6.70 17.52
N THR A 59 -7.26 -6.51 16.23
CA THR A 59 -8.04 -5.59 15.39
C THR A 59 -9.45 -6.09 15.16
N ILE A 60 -9.63 -7.32 14.67
CA ILE A 60 -10.96 -7.87 14.38
C ILE A 60 -11.79 -7.86 15.65
N TYR A 61 -11.21 -8.25 16.78
CA TYR A 61 -11.86 -8.13 18.08
C TYR A 61 -12.27 -6.69 18.39
N GLY A 62 -11.37 -5.72 18.21
CA GLY A 62 -11.65 -4.30 18.40
C GLY A 62 -12.77 -3.77 17.50
N LEU A 63 -12.78 -4.15 16.23
CA LEU A 63 -13.83 -3.77 15.27
C LEU A 63 -15.18 -4.40 15.63
N ILE A 64 -15.22 -5.67 16.06
CA ILE A 64 -16.45 -6.32 16.56
C ILE A 64 -16.97 -5.61 17.82
N LYS A 65 -16.10 -5.17 18.72
CA LYS A 65 -16.54 -4.38 19.88
C LYS A 65 -17.05 -3.00 19.48
N LEU A 66 -16.41 -2.38 18.49
CA LEU A 66 -16.83 -1.08 17.99
C LEU A 66 -18.17 -1.14 17.25
N SER A 67 -18.49 -2.25 16.57
CA SER A 67 -19.76 -2.37 15.85
C SER A 67 -20.98 -2.30 16.76
N ALA A 68 -20.84 -2.59 18.06
CA ALA A 68 -21.88 -2.38 19.06
C ALA A 68 -22.24 -0.88 19.26
N TYR A 69 -21.36 0.03 18.84
CA TYR A 69 -21.54 1.48 18.88
C TYR A 69 -21.80 2.07 17.48
N ALA A 70 -22.17 1.23 16.51
CA ALA A 70 -22.48 1.69 15.16
C ALA A 70 -23.63 2.72 15.18
N LEU A 71 -23.47 3.80 14.40
CA LEU A 71 -24.47 4.86 14.28
C LEU A 71 -25.72 4.41 13.53
N PHE A 72 -25.55 3.50 12.56
CA PHE A 72 -26.61 2.99 11.70
C PHE A 72 -26.55 1.46 11.60
N ASN A 73 -27.55 0.88 10.96
CA ASN A 73 -27.51 -0.51 10.50
C ASN A 73 -27.75 -0.50 8.99
N LEU A 74 -26.66 -0.43 8.21
CA LEU A 74 -26.73 -0.22 6.76
C LEU A 74 -27.03 -1.52 5.99
N GLY A 75 -27.04 -2.68 6.66
CA GLY A 75 -27.41 -3.96 6.06
C GLY A 75 -26.56 -4.36 4.84
N TYR A 76 -27.17 -5.15 3.95
CA TYR A 76 -26.51 -5.76 2.78
C TYR A 76 -27.15 -5.36 1.45
N ASP A 77 -27.98 -4.33 1.43
CA ASP A 77 -28.57 -3.81 0.20
C ASP A 77 -27.49 -3.42 -0.82
N TRP A 78 -27.82 -3.52 -2.11
CA TRP A 78 -26.85 -3.28 -3.19
C TRP A 78 -26.18 -1.89 -3.10
N TRP A 79 -26.90 -0.86 -2.64
CA TRP A 79 -26.37 0.49 -2.49
C TRP A 79 -25.38 0.60 -1.33
N SER A 80 -25.54 -0.21 -0.27
CA SER A 80 -24.62 -0.28 0.87
C SER A 80 -23.25 -0.79 0.44
N TRP A 81 -23.19 -1.75 -0.49
CA TRP A 81 -21.93 -2.22 -1.07
C TRP A 81 -21.18 -1.13 -1.83
N ILE A 82 -21.90 -0.36 -2.66
CA ILE A 82 -21.32 0.75 -3.42
C ILE A 82 -20.82 1.84 -2.48
N LEU A 83 -21.63 2.22 -1.49
CA LEU A 83 -21.26 3.24 -0.52
C LEU A 83 -20.08 2.81 0.34
N CYS A 84 -20.07 1.57 0.82
CA CYS A 84 -18.95 0.99 1.57
C CYS A 84 -17.67 0.99 0.73
N PHE A 85 -17.76 0.64 -0.55
CA PHE A 85 -16.61 0.66 -1.46
C PHE A 85 -16.04 2.07 -1.63
N VAL A 86 -16.90 3.08 -1.86
CA VAL A 86 -16.46 4.48 -2.01
C VAL A 86 -15.80 5.00 -0.73
N ILE A 87 -16.38 4.71 0.44
CA ILE A 87 -15.81 5.12 1.73
C ILE A 87 -14.50 4.37 1.99
N TRP A 88 -14.44 3.07 1.68
CA TRP A 88 -13.23 2.27 1.80
C TRP A 88 -12.09 2.81 0.94
N ASP A 89 -12.36 3.17 -0.30
CA ASP A 89 -11.36 3.71 -1.23
C ASP A 89 -10.86 5.09 -0.75
N PHE A 90 -11.75 5.91 -0.18
CA PHE A 90 -11.36 7.17 0.48
C PHE A 90 -10.52 6.95 1.75
N CYS A 91 -10.92 6.01 2.62
CA CYS A 91 -10.13 5.60 3.79
C CYS A 91 -8.74 5.11 3.38
N PHE A 92 -8.64 4.36 2.28
CA PHE A 92 -7.36 3.96 1.71
C PHE A 92 -6.54 5.17 1.28
N TYR A 93 -7.13 6.11 0.52
CA TYR A 93 -6.46 7.34 0.11
C TYR A 93 -5.88 8.09 1.31
N CYS A 94 -6.69 8.31 2.36
CA CYS A 94 -6.24 8.97 3.60
C CYS A 94 -5.08 8.22 4.28
N LYS A 95 -5.19 6.90 4.37
CA LYS A 95 -4.11 6.05 4.90
C LYS A 95 -2.84 6.23 4.08
N HIS A 96 -2.94 6.14 2.76
CA HIS A 96 -1.79 6.16 1.87
C HIS A 96 -1.13 7.54 1.80
N TYR A 97 -1.93 8.61 1.78
CA TYR A 97 -1.43 9.97 1.95
C TYR A 97 -0.67 10.12 3.27
N THR A 98 -1.20 9.59 4.36
CA THR A 98 -0.53 9.66 5.68
C THR A 98 0.76 8.83 5.71
N GLU A 99 0.77 7.66 5.07
CA GLU A 99 1.97 6.82 4.88
C GLU A 99 3.13 7.57 4.21
N HIS A 100 2.83 8.57 3.37
CA HIS A 100 3.83 9.41 2.69
C HIS A 100 4.10 10.76 3.38
N ASN A 101 3.29 11.17 4.36
CA ASN A 101 3.41 12.47 5.03
C ASN A 101 3.73 12.39 6.53
N VAL A 102 3.80 11.20 7.11
CA VAL A 102 4.19 10.97 8.52
C VAL A 102 5.36 9.99 8.54
N ARG A 103 6.54 10.43 9.01
CA ARG A 103 7.78 9.66 8.92
C ARG A 103 7.68 8.27 9.56
N PHE A 104 7.04 8.15 10.72
CA PHE A 104 6.83 6.84 11.34
C PHE A 104 6.07 5.86 10.41
N MET A 105 5.03 6.34 9.72
CA MET A 105 4.29 5.49 8.77
C MET A 105 5.08 5.25 7.48
N TRP A 106 5.86 6.23 7.03
CA TRP A 106 6.81 6.07 5.94
C TRP A 106 7.87 5.03 6.26
N ALA A 107 8.43 4.99 7.47
CA ALA A 107 9.41 3.99 7.89
C ALA A 107 8.90 2.54 7.75
N ILE A 108 7.58 2.36 7.80
CA ILE A 108 6.92 1.09 7.55
C ILE A 108 6.61 0.91 6.05
N HIS A 109 6.16 1.98 5.39
CA HIS A 109 5.70 1.95 4.01
C HIS A 109 6.84 1.91 2.99
N VAL A 110 8.02 2.46 3.31
CA VAL A 110 9.20 2.55 2.43
C VAL A 110 9.67 1.17 1.95
N ASN A 111 9.44 0.12 2.75
CA ASN A 111 9.61 -1.27 2.33
C ASN A 111 8.92 -1.55 0.98
N HIS A 112 7.71 -1.04 0.78
CA HIS A 112 6.95 -1.20 -0.45
C HIS A 112 7.60 -0.50 -1.65
N HIS A 113 8.08 0.73 -1.45
CA HIS A 113 8.71 1.55 -2.51
C HIS A 113 10.16 1.15 -2.80
N SER A 114 10.81 0.42 -1.91
CA SER A 114 12.24 0.13 -2.01
C SER A 114 12.64 -0.83 -3.14
N SER A 115 11.71 -1.36 -3.95
CA SER A 115 12.08 -2.19 -5.12
C SER A 115 12.48 -1.30 -6.31
N PRO A 116 13.69 -1.47 -6.89
CA PRO A 116 14.07 -0.80 -8.14
C PRO A 116 13.46 -1.47 -9.39
N HIS A 117 12.74 -2.58 -9.22
CA HIS A 117 12.20 -3.41 -10.28
C HIS A 117 10.70 -3.59 -10.11
N MET A 118 9.93 -2.54 -10.39
CA MET A 118 8.48 -2.57 -10.25
C MET A 118 7.84 -3.62 -11.17
N ASN A 119 7.09 -4.56 -10.62
CA ASN A 119 6.33 -5.58 -11.35
C ASN A 119 5.26 -6.16 -10.42
N LEU A 120 4.51 -7.18 -10.86
CA LEU A 120 3.48 -7.78 -10.01
C LEU A 120 4.01 -8.32 -8.65
N SER A 121 5.28 -8.73 -8.55
CA SER A 121 5.86 -9.14 -7.25
C SER A 121 6.07 -7.98 -6.28
N THR A 122 6.18 -6.74 -6.77
CA THR A 122 6.23 -5.52 -5.94
C THR A 122 4.93 -5.33 -5.16
N SER A 123 3.78 -5.75 -5.70
CA SER A 123 2.50 -5.70 -4.96
C SER A 123 2.50 -6.58 -3.70
N LEU A 124 3.30 -7.65 -3.69
CA LEU A 124 3.48 -8.54 -2.53
C LEU A 124 4.42 -7.93 -1.49
N ARG A 125 5.23 -6.95 -1.89
CA ARG A 125 6.20 -6.26 -1.04
C ARG A 125 5.49 -5.34 -0.06
N SER A 126 4.99 -5.90 1.04
CA SER A 126 4.34 -5.13 2.10
C SER A 126 5.34 -4.66 3.15
N GLY A 127 5.08 -3.49 3.75
CA GLY A 127 5.68 -3.10 5.02
C GLY A 127 5.39 -4.13 6.11
N VAL A 128 6.42 -4.59 6.82
CA VAL A 128 6.30 -5.66 7.82
C VAL A 128 5.38 -5.24 8.97
N PHE A 129 5.51 -4.00 9.44
CA PHE A 129 4.75 -3.50 10.58
C PHE A 129 3.44 -2.78 10.21
N LYS A 130 2.94 -2.96 8.97
CA LYS A 130 1.77 -2.23 8.46
C LYS A 130 0.49 -2.49 9.28
N GLY A 131 0.41 -3.63 9.95
CA GLY A 131 -0.68 -3.98 10.85
C GLY A 131 -0.83 -3.07 12.08
N ILE A 132 0.19 -2.27 12.46
CA ILE A 132 0.15 -1.36 13.62
C ILE A 132 -0.94 -0.30 13.48
N TYR A 133 -1.12 0.28 12.29
CA TYR A 133 -2.02 1.42 12.10
C TYR A 133 -3.09 1.18 11.03
N ARG A 134 -2.87 0.26 10.08
CA ARG A 134 -3.68 0.17 8.85
C ARG A 134 -5.18 0.06 9.13
N TYR A 135 -5.55 -0.67 10.17
CA TYR A 135 -6.94 -0.94 10.47
C TYR A 135 -7.67 0.22 11.13
N PHE A 136 -6.95 1.13 11.79
CA PHE A 136 -7.55 2.32 12.40
C PHE A 136 -8.16 3.25 11.34
N PHE A 137 -7.62 3.25 10.12
CA PHE A 137 -8.19 4.02 9.01
C PHE A 137 -9.55 3.51 8.53
N TYR A 138 -9.92 2.26 8.85
CA TYR A 138 -11.20 1.67 8.48
C TYR A 138 -12.22 1.65 9.63
N ILE A 139 -11.86 2.18 10.80
CA ILE A 139 -12.79 2.40 11.92
C ILE A 139 -14.06 3.15 11.49
N PRO A 140 -13.99 4.23 10.67
CA PRO A 140 -15.19 4.96 10.25
C PRO A 140 -16.24 4.08 9.55
N ILE A 141 -15.83 3.06 8.81
CA ILE A 141 -16.74 2.16 8.09
C ILE A 141 -17.55 1.33 9.09
N ILE A 142 -16.90 0.75 10.10
CA ILE A 142 -17.58 -0.04 11.13
C ILE A 142 -18.44 0.86 12.02
N PHE A 143 -17.95 2.06 12.34
CA PHE A 143 -18.68 3.03 13.15
C PHE A 143 -19.93 3.58 12.42
N LEU A 144 -19.89 3.71 11.10
CA LEU A 144 -21.07 4.03 10.28
C LEU A 144 -22.08 2.88 10.21
N GLY A 145 -21.73 1.67 10.64
CA GLY A 145 -22.67 0.55 10.69
C GLY A 145 -22.69 -0.35 9.46
N PHE A 146 -21.60 -0.36 8.68
CA PHE A 146 -21.41 -1.40 7.66
C PHE A 146 -21.01 -2.73 8.32
N PRO A 147 -21.53 -3.87 7.81
CA PRO A 147 -21.10 -5.18 8.28
C PRO A 147 -19.59 -5.39 8.09
N LEU A 148 -18.95 -6.05 9.06
CA LEU A 148 -17.51 -6.30 9.01
C LEU A 148 -17.11 -7.18 7.82
N GLU A 149 -17.96 -8.14 7.47
CA GLU A 149 -17.79 -9.03 6.33
C GLU A 149 -17.73 -8.26 5.01
N MET A 150 -18.56 -7.22 4.88
CA MET A 150 -18.58 -6.32 3.72
C MET A 150 -17.23 -5.61 3.57
N LEU A 151 -16.68 -5.07 4.67
CA LEU A 151 -15.34 -4.47 4.68
C LEU A 151 -14.26 -5.48 4.30
N ILE A 152 -14.31 -6.71 4.82
CA ILE A 152 -13.32 -7.76 4.51
C ILE A 152 -13.33 -8.10 3.01
N ILE A 153 -14.52 -8.26 2.43
CA ILE A 153 -14.70 -8.59 1.00
C ILE A 153 -14.21 -7.44 0.12
N ILE A 154 -14.64 -6.21 0.40
CA ILE A 154 -14.23 -5.02 -0.36
C ILE A 154 -12.72 -4.81 -0.27
N TYR A 155 -12.13 -4.97 0.93
CA TYR A 155 -10.69 -4.91 1.11
C TYR A 155 -9.97 -5.97 0.26
N GLY A 156 -10.50 -7.20 0.20
CA GLY A 156 -9.98 -8.28 -0.65
C GLY A 156 -10.03 -7.95 -2.14
N ILE A 157 -11.16 -7.40 -2.62
CA ILE A 157 -11.31 -6.93 -4.01
C ILE A 157 -10.30 -5.81 -4.30
N GLY A 158 -10.15 -4.87 -3.38
CA GLY A 158 -9.13 -3.81 -3.47
C GLY A 158 -7.72 -4.37 -3.61
N LYS A 159 -7.37 -5.46 -2.91
CA LYS A 159 -6.06 -6.11 -3.06
C LYS A 159 -5.86 -6.79 -4.42
N LEU A 160 -6.93 -7.32 -5.02
CA LEU A 160 -6.88 -7.82 -6.40
C LEU A 160 -6.62 -6.69 -7.39
N TRP A 161 -7.27 -5.53 -7.20
CA TRP A 161 -7.04 -4.34 -8.01
C TRP A 161 -5.60 -3.83 -7.87
N ALA A 162 -5.14 -3.65 -6.63
CA ALA A 162 -3.80 -3.22 -6.31
C ALA A 162 -2.73 -4.16 -6.88
N PHE A 163 -2.99 -5.46 -6.94
CA PHE A 163 -2.06 -6.41 -7.56
C PHE A 163 -1.73 -5.99 -9.00
N PHE A 164 -2.75 -5.74 -9.83
CA PHE A 164 -2.54 -5.36 -11.23
C PHE A 164 -2.01 -3.95 -11.43
N SER A 165 -2.27 -3.02 -10.51
CA SER A 165 -1.73 -1.66 -10.60
C SER A 165 -0.19 -1.64 -10.55
N HIS A 166 0.46 -2.71 -10.07
CA HIS A 166 1.93 -2.79 -10.06
C HIS A 166 2.54 -3.26 -11.40
N SER A 167 1.71 -3.57 -12.39
CA SER A 167 2.17 -4.06 -13.68
C SER A 167 2.70 -2.94 -14.57
N GLN A 168 4.02 -2.90 -14.80
CA GLN A 168 4.59 -2.09 -15.87
C GLN A 168 4.14 -2.56 -17.27
N LYS A 169 3.72 -3.82 -17.40
CA LYS A 169 3.36 -4.44 -18.68
C LYS A 169 1.99 -3.96 -19.19
N LEU A 170 1.05 -3.74 -18.28
CA LEU A 170 -0.32 -3.35 -18.62
C LEU A 170 -0.43 -1.87 -19.05
N GLY A 171 0.53 -1.02 -18.68
CA GLY A 171 0.71 0.30 -19.26
C GLY A 171 -0.51 1.23 -19.17
N ASN A 172 -0.80 1.94 -20.26
CA ASN A 172 -1.85 2.95 -20.36
C ASN A 172 -3.22 2.31 -20.68
N TRP A 173 -4.28 2.69 -19.96
CA TRP A 173 -5.63 2.13 -20.13
C TRP A 173 -6.63 3.11 -20.79
N GLY A 174 -6.12 4.16 -21.42
CA GLY A 174 -6.88 5.13 -22.20
C GLY A 174 -7.94 5.86 -21.38
N VAL A 175 -9.20 5.76 -21.79
CA VAL A 175 -10.31 6.49 -21.17
C VAL A 175 -10.52 6.12 -19.70
N LEU A 176 -10.18 4.89 -19.31
CA LEU A 176 -10.32 4.43 -17.92
C LEU A 176 -9.45 5.24 -16.95
N GLU A 177 -8.33 5.81 -17.42
CA GLU A 177 -7.46 6.68 -16.62
C GLU A 177 -8.18 7.96 -16.14
N LYS A 178 -9.32 8.32 -16.74
CA LYS A 178 -10.10 9.47 -16.27
C LYS A 178 -10.84 9.18 -14.97
N PHE A 179 -11.09 7.92 -14.65
CA PHE A 179 -11.93 7.47 -13.54
C PHE A 179 -11.19 6.58 -12.53
N LEU A 180 -10.24 5.77 -13.00
CA LEU A 180 -9.57 4.74 -12.22
C LEU A 180 -8.07 5.01 -12.07
N ILE A 181 -7.51 4.55 -10.95
CA ILE A 181 -6.07 4.41 -10.75
C ILE A 181 -5.61 3.20 -11.54
N THR A 182 -4.82 3.44 -12.59
CA THR A 182 -4.34 2.43 -13.53
C THR A 182 -2.88 2.08 -13.21
N PRO A 183 -2.32 1.04 -13.85
CA PRO A 183 -0.93 0.68 -13.62
C PRO A 183 0.04 1.83 -13.94
N LEU A 184 -0.27 2.69 -14.91
CA LEU A 184 0.55 3.87 -15.20
C LEU A 184 0.49 4.93 -14.09
N HIS A 185 -0.69 5.15 -13.47
CA HIS A 185 -0.81 6.08 -12.33
C HIS A 185 -0.03 5.57 -11.12
N HIS A 186 -0.13 4.27 -10.85
CA HIS A 186 0.58 3.64 -9.74
C HIS A 186 2.09 3.55 -10.00
N ALA A 187 2.52 3.36 -11.25
CA ALA A 187 3.93 3.45 -11.61
C ALA A 187 4.51 4.86 -11.37
N VAL A 188 3.74 5.91 -11.66
CA VAL A 188 4.12 7.29 -11.28
C VAL A 188 4.24 7.42 -9.77
N HIS A 189 3.31 6.85 -9.01
CA HIS A 189 3.37 6.86 -7.54
C HIS A 189 4.65 6.19 -6.99
N HIS A 190 5.03 5.04 -7.55
CA HIS A 190 6.23 4.30 -7.15
C HIS A 190 7.55 4.93 -7.63
N SER A 191 7.49 5.94 -8.49
CA SER A 191 8.66 6.54 -9.08
C SER A 191 9.36 7.49 -8.13
N CYS A 192 10.69 7.40 -8.06
CA CYS A 192 11.54 8.33 -7.33
C CYS A 192 11.98 9.55 -8.18
N ASN A 193 11.38 9.77 -9.36
CA ASN A 193 11.59 11.02 -10.07
C ASN A 193 11.02 12.18 -9.23
N GLU A 194 11.77 13.28 -9.09
CA GLU A 194 11.42 14.41 -8.22
C GLU A 194 9.99 14.92 -8.42
N GLN A 195 9.57 15.07 -9.68
CA GLN A 195 8.22 15.51 -10.08
C GLN A 195 7.08 14.57 -9.67
N ASN A 196 7.40 13.32 -9.33
CA ASN A 196 6.44 12.26 -9.00
C ASN A 196 6.34 11.99 -7.49
N LEU A 197 7.23 12.60 -6.67
CA LEU A 197 7.24 12.39 -5.23
C LEU A 197 5.92 12.82 -4.59
N ASN A 198 5.37 11.96 -3.71
CA ASN A 198 4.13 12.22 -2.98
C ASN A 198 2.93 12.52 -3.91
N LYS A 199 2.75 11.70 -4.97
CA LYS A 199 1.65 11.82 -5.94
C LYS A 199 0.88 10.51 -6.07
N ASN A 200 -0.37 10.59 -6.54
CA ASN A 200 -1.24 9.44 -6.88
C ASN A 200 -1.41 8.42 -5.74
N PHE A 201 -2.13 8.78 -4.68
CA PHE A 201 -2.32 7.95 -3.49
C PHE A 201 -3.55 7.03 -3.55
N GLY A 202 -4.48 7.21 -4.48
CA GLY A 202 -5.69 6.39 -4.59
C GLY A 202 -5.38 4.92 -4.86
N GLU A 203 -6.25 4.00 -4.40
CA GLU A 203 -6.15 2.57 -4.77
C GLU A 203 -6.92 2.31 -6.07
N THR A 204 -8.21 2.68 -6.12
CA THR A 204 -9.09 2.38 -7.26
C THR A 204 -9.63 3.62 -7.94
N LEU A 205 -10.21 4.58 -7.22
CA LEU A 205 -10.78 5.78 -7.83
C LEU A 205 -9.77 6.92 -7.90
N ILE A 206 -9.64 7.54 -9.08
CA ILE A 206 -8.74 8.69 -9.26
C ILE A 206 -9.28 9.99 -8.69
N ILE A 207 -10.55 10.02 -8.30
CA ILE A 207 -11.25 11.24 -7.89
C ILE A 207 -10.58 11.90 -6.68
N TRP A 208 -10.07 11.11 -5.73
CA TRP A 208 -9.42 11.63 -4.53
C TRP A 208 -8.15 12.39 -4.88
N ASP A 209 -7.30 11.82 -5.75
CA ASP A 209 -6.08 12.48 -6.19
C ASP A 209 -6.33 13.80 -6.92
N LYS A 210 -7.41 13.85 -7.71
CA LYS A 210 -7.82 15.09 -8.39
C LYS A 210 -8.39 16.11 -7.42
N LEU A 211 -9.22 15.68 -6.48
CA LEU A 211 -9.88 16.55 -5.51
C LEU A 211 -8.88 17.20 -4.54
N PHE A 212 -7.88 16.44 -4.09
CA PHE A 212 -6.88 16.90 -3.13
C PHE A 212 -5.56 17.34 -3.77
N GLY A 213 -5.47 17.37 -5.10
CA GLY A 213 -4.30 17.92 -5.82
C GLY A 213 -3.03 17.07 -5.80
N SER A 214 -3.13 15.77 -5.47
CA SER A 214 -2.02 14.82 -5.54
C SER A 214 -1.90 14.11 -6.89
N PHE A 215 -2.81 14.35 -7.83
CA PHE A 215 -2.74 13.74 -9.16
C PHE A 215 -1.52 14.20 -9.97
N GLN A 216 -0.79 13.24 -10.54
CA GLN A 216 0.33 13.43 -11.46
C GLN A 216 0.24 12.44 -12.62
N LYS A 217 0.21 12.96 -13.85
CA LYS A 217 0.31 12.14 -15.06
C LYS A 217 1.77 11.73 -15.32
N ASN A 218 1.99 10.58 -15.94
CA ASN A 218 3.34 10.22 -16.41
C ASN A 218 3.84 11.24 -17.46
N LYS A 219 5.05 11.77 -17.23
CA LYS A 219 5.75 12.74 -18.11
C LYS A 219 7.01 12.18 -18.77
N GLY A 220 7.32 10.89 -18.62
CA GLY A 220 8.48 10.30 -19.28
C GLY A 220 8.91 8.97 -18.69
N ASN A 221 10.24 8.78 -18.64
CA ASN A 221 10.84 7.58 -18.08
C ASN A 221 10.73 7.60 -16.55
N LEU A 222 10.26 6.47 -16.01
CA LEU A 222 10.09 6.28 -14.57
C LEU A 222 11.28 5.51 -14.01
N ILE A 223 11.88 6.05 -12.96
CA ILE A 223 12.91 5.42 -12.14
C ILE A 223 12.25 4.97 -10.84
N TYR A 224 12.52 3.75 -10.40
CA TYR A 224 11.93 3.15 -9.20
C TYR A 224 12.98 2.89 -8.13
N GLY A 225 12.49 2.53 -6.94
CA GLY A 225 13.29 2.38 -5.74
C GLY A 225 13.19 3.62 -4.86
N ILE A 226 14.16 3.79 -3.98
CA ILE A 226 14.25 4.90 -3.04
C ILE A 226 15.54 5.66 -3.30
N HIS A 227 15.58 6.95 -2.95
CA HIS A 227 16.75 7.80 -3.19
C HIS A 227 17.99 7.34 -2.42
N GLU A 228 17.82 6.75 -1.25
CA GLU A 228 18.90 6.14 -0.49
C GLU A 228 19.13 4.71 -0.97
N GLU A 229 20.36 4.39 -1.37
CA GLU A 229 20.71 2.99 -1.66
C GLU A 229 20.60 2.15 -0.38
N VAL A 230 19.59 1.29 -0.34
CA VAL A 230 19.45 0.29 0.73
C VAL A 230 20.05 -1.01 0.26
N ASP A 231 20.90 -1.61 1.09
CA ASP A 231 21.37 -2.97 0.85
C ASP A 231 20.20 -3.97 0.94
N HIS A 232 19.64 -4.29 -0.21
CA HIS A 232 18.56 -5.26 -0.35
C HIS A 232 18.99 -6.71 -0.11
N SER A 233 20.29 -6.98 0.09
CA SER A 233 20.76 -8.31 0.47
C SER A 233 20.49 -8.63 1.94
N SER A 234 20.47 -7.61 2.80
CA SER A 234 20.11 -7.73 4.20
C SER A 234 18.62 -7.48 4.41
N PHE A 235 17.90 -8.54 4.82
CA PHE A 235 16.48 -8.43 5.18
C PHE A 235 16.27 -7.44 6.32
N TYR A 236 17.14 -7.46 7.33
CA TYR A 236 17.09 -6.54 8.45
C TYR A 236 17.22 -5.09 8.01
N LYS A 237 18.23 -4.76 7.18
CA LYS A 237 18.39 -3.38 6.67
C LYS A 237 17.22 -2.97 5.79
N THR A 238 16.71 -3.85 4.95
CA THR A 238 15.51 -3.56 4.16
C THR A 238 14.31 -3.19 5.04
N VAL A 239 14.14 -3.81 6.21
CA VAL A 239 13.04 -3.53 7.15
C VAL A 239 13.32 -2.33 8.07
N MET A 240 14.56 -2.16 8.53
CA MET A 240 14.87 -1.28 9.66
C MET A 240 15.62 0.00 9.30
N HIS A 241 16.13 0.16 8.07
CA HIS A 241 16.95 1.33 7.71
C HIS A 241 16.30 2.67 8.07
N GLU A 242 15.03 2.89 7.68
CA GLU A 242 14.37 4.17 7.97
C GLU A 242 14.05 4.36 9.46
N PHE A 243 13.85 3.26 10.20
CA PHE A 243 13.73 3.32 11.65
C PHE A 243 15.07 3.70 12.33
N GLU A 244 16.18 3.16 11.84
CA GLU A 244 17.52 3.50 12.32
C GLU A 244 17.84 4.98 12.02
N ASN A 245 17.56 5.44 10.80
CA ASN A 245 17.71 6.84 10.39
C ASN A 245 16.89 7.77 11.30
N MET A 246 15.61 7.45 11.49
CA MET A 246 14.72 8.20 12.37
C MET A 246 15.21 8.21 13.83
N ALA A 247 15.67 7.08 14.36
CA ALA A 247 16.20 7.00 15.71
C ALA A 247 17.46 7.85 15.90
N ASN A 248 18.35 7.85 14.90
CA ASN A 248 19.55 8.70 14.89
C ASN A 248 19.19 10.19 14.88
N ASP A 249 18.22 10.60 14.07
CA ASP A 249 17.76 11.99 14.04
C ASP A 249 17.12 12.42 15.37
N VAL A 250 16.29 11.57 15.97
CA VAL A 250 15.69 11.81 17.29
C VAL A 250 16.75 11.93 18.38
N LYS A 251 17.79 11.09 18.33
CA LYS A 251 18.92 11.14 19.28
C LYS A 251 19.69 12.46 19.17
N ASN A 252 19.86 12.97 17.96
CA ASN A 252 20.60 14.21 17.67
C ASN A 252 19.75 15.48 17.73
N ALA A 253 18.45 15.36 17.98
CA ALA A 253 17.52 16.49 18.07
C ALA A 253 17.83 17.40 19.26
N LYS A 254 17.78 18.72 19.05
CA LYS A 254 18.12 19.73 20.06
C LYS A 254 17.07 19.90 21.15
N ASN A 255 15.82 19.56 20.87
CA ASN A 255 14.69 19.74 21.77
C ASN A 255 13.54 18.77 21.45
N SER A 256 12.55 18.69 22.35
CA SER A 256 11.40 17.79 22.21
C SER A 256 10.55 18.05 20.96
N LYS A 257 10.46 19.30 20.50
CA LYS A 257 9.72 19.65 19.28
C LYS A 257 10.35 18.99 18.05
N GLU A 258 11.68 19.08 17.94
CA GLU A 258 12.42 18.44 16.86
C GLU A 258 12.29 16.91 16.91
N ARG A 259 12.33 16.31 18.11
CA ARG A 259 12.09 14.87 18.26
C ARG A 259 10.73 14.46 17.71
N LEU A 260 9.68 15.22 18.02
CA LEU A 260 8.34 14.96 17.50
C LEU A 260 8.26 15.16 15.98
N LEU A 261 8.92 16.18 15.42
CA LEU A 261 8.95 16.40 13.97
C LEU A 261 9.73 15.30 13.23
N TYR A 262 10.80 14.77 13.82
CA TYR A 262 11.50 13.62 13.25
C TYR A 262 10.67 12.34 13.28
N ILE A 263 9.66 12.19 14.15
CA ILE A 263 8.82 10.99 14.21
C ILE A 263 7.52 11.17 13.41
N PHE A 264 6.85 12.32 13.58
CA PHE A 264 5.50 12.57 13.08
C PHE A 264 5.42 13.62 11.98
N GLY A 265 6.52 14.31 11.69
CA GLY A 265 6.61 15.23 10.56
C GLY A 265 6.75 14.51 9.22
N LYS A 266 6.87 15.30 8.16
CA LYS A 266 7.02 14.80 6.79
C LYS A 266 8.36 14.06 6.64
N PRO A 267 8.41 12.92 5.92
CA PRO A 267 9.69 12.29 5.56
C PRO A 267 10.63 13.29 4.89
N GLY A 268 11.91 13.24 5.26
CA GLY A 268 12.92 14.19 4.78
C GLY A 268 12.86 15.59 5.41
N TRP A 269 12.04 15.82 6.45
CA TRP A 269 12.10 17.06 7.22
C TRP A 269 13.52 17.26 7.78
N ASN A 270 14.15 18.34 7.32
CA ASN A 270 15.42 18.86 7.81
C ASN A 270 15.24 20.36 8.12
N LYS A 271 16.18 20.91 8.90
CA LYS A 271 16.18 22.33 9.26
C LYS A 271 16.81 23.18 8.19
#